data_AF-A0A446CKJ6-F1
#
_entry.id   AF-A0A446CKJ6-F1
#
_cell.length_a   1.000
_cell.length_b   1.000
_cell.length_c   1.000
_cell.angle_alpha   90.00
_cell.angle_beta   90.00
_cell.angle_gamma   90.00
#
_symmetry.space_group_name_H-M   'P 1'
#
loop_
_entity.id
_entity.type
_entity.pdbx_description
1 polymer ?
#
loop_
_entity_poly.entity_id
_entity_poly.type
_entity_poly.pdbx_seq_one_letter_code
_entity_poly.pdbx_strand_id
1 'polypeptide(L)'
;MRAGLYFLIPIGILVWCLSVEELSAGLSAFWAAMAMLFQMVTQRPLIAWFRQQPAGPAWRQGWRDAIGGLEDGARNMIGIAIACGTAGLIVGAITLTGLGLRMTAFVELVSMGNVLLMLIFTALVCLILGLGMPTTANYILMATLMAPVVVELGAQSGLVIPLIAVHMFVFYYGIMADITPPVGLATFAAAAISGEDPIKTGIQGVIYAARTAILPFMFVFNPMLLLIDVNYGWELALVVTGATLASLTFAAATMRWFRTRCTLLEVGVLLLVTFMLFRPDWFMDHFAARHESRPVSELQAIAATLPDNGRLTVVLRGINLEGDELTKTVAVALSELSGDAGAPDAGRKRLAEAGLTLMSLGDQTQIGGLRFGSRAQRAGWEQGWDVVEVKMPNPQRWSEFWVYVPALLLLAGMWVRQGRRDGGAPARRLHTTPA
;
A
#
# COMPACT_ATOMS: atom_id res chain seq x y z
N MET A 1 21.37 -3.37 -25.70
CA MET A 1 20.39 -2.63 -24.87
C MET A 1 19.99 -1.23 -25.39
N ARG A 2 20.44 -0.73 -26.56
CA ARG A 2 20.06 0.62 -27.06
C ARG A 2 18.74 0.71 -27.86
N ALA A 3 17.96 -0.37 -27.96
CA ALA A 3 16.83 -0.47 -28.89
C ALA A 3 15.42 -0.26 -28.29
N GLY A 4 15.30 0.31 -27.08
CA GLY A 4 13.98 0.43 -26.41
C GLY A 4 13.78 1.66 -25.53
N LEU A 5 14.71 2.62 -25.51
CA LEU A 5 14.61 3.83 -24.67
C LEU A 5 13.37 4.68 -24.99
N TYR A 6 12.89 4.64 -26.24
CA TYR A 6 11.68 5.35 -26.64
C TYR A 6 10.42 4.83 -25.91
N PHE A 7 10.40 3.58 -25.41
CA PHE A 7 9.29 3.08 -24.57
C PHE A 7 9.19 3.77 -23.20
N LEU A 8 10.18 4.58 -22.80
CA LEU A 8 10.08 5.41 -21.60
C LEU A 8 9.19 6.63 -21.81
N ILE A 9 8.95 7.07 -23.05
CA ILE A 9 8.14 8.28 -23.32
C ILE A 9 6.70 8.10 -22.83
N PRO A 10 5.97 7.02 -23.19
CA PRO A 10 4.61 6.80 -22.67
C PRO A 10 4.55 6.64 -21.16
N ILE A 11 5.56 6.00 -20.56
CA ILE A 11 5.66 5.83 -19.11
C ILE A 11 5.86 7.20 -18.44
N GLY A 12 6.73 8.04 -18.99
CA GLY A 12 6.96 9.40 -18.51
C GLY A 12 5.70 10.26 -18.60
N ILE A 13 4.95 10.16 -19.70
CA ILE A 13 3.66 10.86 -19.88
C ILE A 13 2.64 10.36 -18.86
N LEU A 14 2.54 9.04 -18.66
CA LEU A 14 1.64 8.46 -17.65
C LEU A 14 1.95 8.98 -16.25
N VAL A 15 3.23 8.99 -15.87
CA VAL A 15 3.68 9.49 -14.56
C VAL A 15 3.45 11.00 -14.44
N TRP A 16 3.72 11.78 -15.49
CA TRP A 16 3.47 13.22 -15.51
C TRP A 16 1.99 13.56 -15.35
N CYS A 17 1.12 12.91 -16.14
CA CYS A 17 -0.32 13.10 -16.07
C CYS A 17 -0.88 12.76 -14.67
N LEU A 18 -0.34 11.74 -14.01
CA LEU A 18 -0.75 11.36 -12.66
C LEU A 18 -0.18 12.29 -11.58
N SER A 19 1.09 12.71 -11.70
CA SER A 19 1.82 13.32 -10.58
C SER A 19 1.85 14.85 -10.66
N VAL A 20 1.77 15.44 -11.86
CA VAL A 20 1.89 16.89 -12.06
C VAL A 20 0.54 17.49 -12.43
N GLU A 21 -0.14 16.89 -13.40
CA GLU A 21 -1.47 17.35 -13.85
C GLU A 21 -2.62 16.79 -12.99
N GLU A 22 -2.31 15.84 -12.09
CA GLU A 22 -3.25 15.16 -11.18
C GLU A 22 -4.51 14.65 -11.90
N LEU A 23 -4.35 14.23 -13.16
CA LEU A 23 -5.43 13.71 -13.98
C LEU A 23 -5.90 12.36 -13.43
N SER A 24 -7.19 12.07 -13.62
CA SER A 24 -7.74 10.76 -13.27
C SER A 24 -6.94 9.62 -13.93
N ALA A 25 -6.84 8.48 -13.26
CA ALA A 25 -6.06 7.35 -13.75
C ALA A 25 -6.46 6.90 -15.16
N GLY A 26 -7.77 6.95 -15.48
CA GLY A 26 -8.28 6.64 -16.82
C GLY A 26 -7.80 7.62 -17.89
N LEU A 27 -7.79 8.92 -17.57
CA LEU A 27 -7.32 9.95 -18.52
C LEU A 27 -5.80 9.88 -18.71
N SER A 28 -5.05 9.62 -17.65
CA SER A 28 -3.60 9.41 -17.71
C SER A 28 -3.22 8.19 -18.58
N ALA A 29 -3.95 7.08 -18.43
CA ALA A 29 -3.78 5.90 -19.27
C ALA A 29 -4.12 6.18 -20.75
N PHE A 30 -5.18 6.97 -21.01
CA PHE A 30 -5.55 7.39 -22.36
C PHE A 30 -4.42 8.18 -23.04
N TRP A 31 -3.84 9.18 -22.37
CA TRP A 31 -2.74 9.97 -22.92
C TRP A 31 -1.47 9.13 -23.15
N ALA A 32 -1.16 8.21 -22.24
CA ALA A 32 -0.05 7.27 -22.43
C ALA A 32 -0.26 6.35 -23.65
N ALA A 33 -1.50 5.86 -23.86
CA ALA A 33 -1.85 5.07 -25.04
C ALA A 33 -1.76 5.89 -26.34
N MET A 34 -2.24 7.14 -26.33
CA MET A 34 -2.08 8.05 -27.48
C MET A 34 -0.60 8.31 -27.80
N ALA A 35 0.24 8.49 -26.78
CA ALA A 35 1.67 8.63 -26.96
C ALA A 35 2.32 7.37 -27.56
N MET A 36 1.93 6.17 -27.12
CA MET A 36 2.38 4.91 -27.72
C MET A 36 1.99 4.78 -29.19
N LEU A 37 0.75 5.14 -29.54
CA LEU A 37 0.28 5.10 -30.93
C LEU A 37 1.05 6.10 -31.80
N PHE A 38 1.19 7.34 -31.32
CA PHE A 38 1.97 8.36 -32.00
C PHE A 38 3.41 7.89 -32.24
N GLN A 39 4.02 7.29 -31.23
CA GLN A 39 5.37 6.73 -31.31
C GLN A 39 5.46 5.58 -32.32
N MET A 40 4.54 4.62 -32.32
CA MET A 40 4.53 3.53 -33.30
C MET A 40 4.43 4.04 -34.75
N VAL A 41 3.59 5.04 -34.99
CA VAL A 41 3.41 5.63 -36.33
C VAL A 41 4.64 6.41 -36.78
N THR A 42 5.27 7.15 -35.88
CA THR A 42 6.36 8.10 -36.21
C THR A 42 7.75 7.47 -36.16
N GLN A 43 7.97 6.42 -35.38
CA GLN A 43 9.29 5.82 -35.16
C GLN A 43 9.98 5.38 -36.46
N ARG A 44 9.31 4.56 -37.27
CA ARG A 44 9.91 4.04 -38.52
C ARG A 44 10.17 5.15 -39.54
N PRO A 45 9.25 6.09 -39.80
CA PRO A 45 9.52 7.26 -40.64
C PRO A 45 10.71 8.10 -40.19
N LEU A 46 10.83 8.40 -38.89
CA LEU A 46 11.94 9.18 -38.36
C LEU A 46 13.27 8.47 -38.57
N ILE A 47 13.34 7.16 -38.32
CA ILE A 47 14.55 6.36 -38.56
C ILE A 47 14.90 6.33 -40.05
N ALA A 48 13.91 6.17 -40.93
CA ALA A 48 14.12 6.20 -42.37
C ALA A 48 14.65 7.57 -42.83
N TRP A 49 14.13 8.66 -42.27
CA TRP A 49 14.60 10.01 -42.54
C TRP A 49 16.06 10.24 -42.10
N PHE A 50 16.42 9.86 -40.87
CA PHE A 50 17.81 9.94 -40.39
C PHE A 50 18.78 9.06 -41.19
N ARG A 51 18.29 7.96 -41.77
CA ARG A 51 19.07 7.05 -42.63
C ARG A 51 19.05 7.42 -44.11
N GLN A 52 18.45 8.56 -44.48
CA GLN A 52 18.26 9.01 -45.87
C GLN A 52 17.59 7.97 -46.79
N GLN A 53 16.65 7.19 -46.24
CA GLN A 53 15.85 6.21 -46.97
C GLN A 53 14.46 6.78 -47.33
N PRO A 54 13.79 6.25 -48.37
CA PRO A 54 12.45 6.72 -48.72
C PRO A 54 11.47 6.49 -47.57
N ALA A 55 10.88 7.58 -47.05
CA ALA A 55 10.00 7.57 -45.88
C ALA A 55 8.58 7.03 -46.16
N GLY A 56 8.13 7.03 -47.42
CA GLY A 56 6.77 6.61 -47.80
C GLY A 56 6.39 5.19 -47.35
N PRO A 57 7.19 4.16 -47.68
CA PRO A 57 6.96 2.79 -47.19
C PRO A 57 7.01 2.68 -45.66
N ALA A 58 7.85 3.48 -45.00
CA ALA A 58 8.00 3.47 -43.55
C ALA A 58 6.75 4.03 -42.83
N TRP A 59 6.11 5.08 -43.37
CA TRP A 59 4.84 5.60 -42.86
C TRP A 59 3.72 4.57 -42.97
N ARG A 60 3.60 3.92 -44.14
CA ARG A 60 2.56 2.91 -44.36
C ARG A 60 2.75 1.69 -43.44
N GLN A 61 3.99 1.33 -43.16
CA GLN A 61 4.30 0.27 -42.20
C GLN A 61 3.98 0.68 -40.75
N GLY A 62 4.37 1.89 -40.33
CA GLY A 62 4.06 2.39 -38.98
C GLY A 62 2.54 2.44 -38.70
N TRP A 63 1.74 2.84 -39.69
CA TRP A 63 0.28 2.81 -39.58
C TRP A 63 -0.28 1.39 -39.48
N ARG A 64 0.24 0.45 -40.28
CA ARG A 64 -0.16 -0.97 -40.19
C ARG A 64 0.21 -1.58 -38.84
N ASP A 65 1.39 -1.27 -38.31
CA ASP A 65 1.82 -1.73 -36.99
C ASP A 65 0.93 -1.14 -35.89
N ALA A 66 0.54 0.13 -35.99
CA ALA A 66 -0.36 0.77 -35.03
C ALA A 66 -1.75 0.13 -35.03
N ILE A 67 -2.31 -0.18 -36.21
CA ILE A 67 -3.57 -0.93 -36.32
C ILE A 67 -3.42 -2.34 -35.75
N GLY A 68 -2.34 -3.05 -36.09
CA GLY A 68 -2.06 -4.38 -35.54
C GLY A 68 -1.93 -4.36 -34.02
N GLY A 69 -1.25 -3.36 -33.45
CA GLY A 69 -1.14 -3.18 -32.00
C GLY A 69 -2.48 -2.89 -31.32
N LEU A 70 -3.37 -2.12 -31.97
CA LEU A 70 -4.75 -1.93 -31.49
C LEU A 70 -5.56 -3.24 -31.52
N GLU A 71 -5.40 -4.04 -32.58
CA GLU A 71 -6.04 -5.35 -32.69
C GLU A 71 -5.56 -6.31 -31.59
N ASP A 72 -4.24 -6.41 -31.40
CA ASP A 72 -3.65 -7.24 -30.34
C ASP A 72 -4.07 -6.77 -28.95
N GLY A 73 -4.11 -5.45 -28.73
CA GLY A 73 -4.63 -4.86 -27.50
C GLY A 73 -6.08 -5.26 -27.23
N ALA A 74 -6.94 -5.17 -28.25
CA ALA A 74 -8.35 -5.57 -28.13
C ALA A 74 -8.49 -7.07 -27.85
N ARG A 75 -7.72 -7.93 -28.53
CA ARG A 75 -7.72 -9.39 -28.31
C ARG A 75 -7.26 -9.77 -26.91
N ASN A 76 -6.19 -9.15 -26.42
CA ASN A 76 -5.68 -9.37 -25.06
C ASN A 76 -6.67 -8.90 -23.99
N MET A 77 -7.47 -7.86 -24.29
CA MET A 77 -8.47 -7.34 -23.36
C MET A 77 -9.67 -8.28 -23.17
N ILE A 78 -9.96 -9.18 -24.11
CA ILE A 78 -11.12 -10.09 -24.02
C ILE A 78 -11.04 -10.95 -22.75
N GLY A 79 -9.88 -11.55 -22.46
CA GLY A 79 -9.69 -12.39 -21.27
C GLY A 79 -9.84 -11.60 -19.97
N ILE A 80 -9.31 -10.38 -19.93
CA ILE A 80 -9.42 -9.49 -18.76
C ILE A 80 -10.88 -9.05 -18.58
N ALA A 81 -11.60 -8.73 -19.66
CA ALA A 81 -12.98 -8.29 -19.61
C ALA A 81 -13.91 -9.38 -19.05
N ILE A 82 -13.73 -10.63 -19.48
CA ILE A 82 -14.48 -11.78 -18.95
C ILE A 82 -14.17 -11.96 -17.46
N ALA A 83 -12.89 -11.97 -17.08
CA ALA A 83 -12.50 -12.15 -15.68
C ALA A 83 -13.04 -11.03 -14.77
N CYS A 84 -12.96 -9.77 -15.19
CA CYS A 84 -13.50 -8.63 -14.45
C CYS A 84 -15.04 -8.67 -14.38
N GLY A 85 -15.71 -9.06 -15.47
CA GLY A 85 -17.17 -9.22 -15.50
C GLY A 85 -17.64 -10.30 -14.52
N THR A 86 -16.97 -11.46 -14.50
CA THR A 86 -17.26 -12.53 -13.54
C THR A 86 -16.96 -12.10 -12.10
N ALA A 87 -15.83 -11.44 -11.86
CA ALA A 87 -15.53 -10.87 -10.54
C ALA A 87 -16.63 -9.90 -10.09
N GLY A 88 -17.13 -9.03 -10.97
CA GLY A 88 -18.24 -8.13 -10.68
C GLY A 88 -19.53 -8.85 -10.26
N LEU A 89 -19.88 -9.96 -10.91
CA LEU A 89 -21.03 -10.79 -10.51
C LEU A 89 -20.84 -11.40 -9.13
N ILE A 90 -19.64 -11.91 -8.84
CA ILE A 90 -19.28 -12.44 -7.52
C ILE A 90 -19.42 -11.35 -6.46
N VAL A 91 -18.88 -10.15 -6.71
CA VAL A 91 -18.98 -8.99 -5.81
C VAL A 91 -20.44 -8.60 -5.57
N GLY A 92 -21.26 -8.57 -6.63
CA GLY A 92 -22.70 -8.31 -6.51
C GLY A 92 -23.41 -9.32 -5.62
N ALA A 93 -23.15 -10.61 -5.83
CA ALA A 93 -23.73 -11.68 -4.99
C ALA A 93 -23.26 -11.59 -3.53
N ILE A 94 -21.97 -11.34 -3.30
CA ILE A 94 -21.38 -11.16 -1.96
C ILE A 94 -22.03 -9.99 -1.22
N THR A 95 -22.21 -8.86 -1.91
CA THR A 95 -22.81 -7.66 -1.34
C THR A 95 -24.27 -7.90 -0.95
N LEU A 96 -25.03 -8.59 -1.80
CA LEU A 96 -26.45 -8.90 -1.53
C LEU A 96 -26.64 -9.97 -0.45
N THR A 97 -25.70 -10.91 -0.33
CA THR A 97 -25.77 -12.00 0.68
C THR A 97 -25.23 -11.60 2.05
N GLY A 98 -24.57 -10.44 2.16
CA GLY A 98 -23.96 -9.99 3.42
C GLY A 98 -22.70 -10.79 3.81
N LEU A 99 -22.08 -11.50 2.86
CA LEU A 99 -20.89 -12.32 3.14
C LEU A 99 -19.73 -11.47 3.69
N GLY A 100 -19.62 -10.19 3.32
CA GLY A 100 -18.63 -9.28 3.88
C GLY A 100 -18.72 -9.15 5.41
N LEU A 101 -19.93 -9.02 5.96
CA LEU A 101 -20.16 -8.97 7.42
C LEU A 101 -19.76 -10.30 8.08
N ARG A 102 -20.07 -11.42 7.43
CA ARG A 102 -19.68 -12.75 7.91
C ARG A 102 -18.16 -12.94 7.90
N MET A 103 -17.46 -12.38 6.90
CA MET A 103 -16.00 -12.38 6.87
C MET A 103 -15.41 -11.54 8.00
N THR A 104 -15.98 -10.37 8.29
CA THR A 104 -15.59 -9.56 9.45
C THR A 104 -15.70 -10.37 10.74
N ALA A 105 -16.88 -10.94 11.01
CA ALA A 105 -17.12 -11.74 12.22
C ALA A 105 -16.21 -12.98 12.31
N PHE A 106 -15.95 -13.65 11.17
CA PHE A 106 -15.03 -14.79 11.13
C PHE A 106 -13.60 -14.37 11.49
N VAL A 107 -13.08 -13.31 10.87
CA VAL A 107 -11.72 -12.83 11.15
C VAL A 107 -11.61 -12.29 12.58
N GLU A 108 -12.64 -11.61 13.08
CA GLU A 108 -12.72 -11.15 14.47
C GLU A 108 -12.61 -12.32 15.46
N LEU A 109 -13.44 -13.35 15.26
CA LEU A 109 -13.47 -14.54 16.11
C LEU A 109 -12.09 -15.23 16.16
N VAL A 110 -11.44 -15.38 15.01
CA VAL A 110 -10.14 -16.08 14.94
C VAL A 110 -8.99 -15.17 15.43
N SER A 111 -9.12 -13.85 15.26
CA SER A 111 -8.10 -12.90 15.72
C SER A 111 -8.19 -12.58 17.21
N MET A 112 -9.32 -12.85 17.88
CA MET A 112 -9.54 -12.63 19.31
C MET A 112 -9.20 -11.18 19.73
N GLY A 113 -9.52 -10.21 18.87
CA GLY A 113 -9.21 -8.79 19.08
C GLY A 113 -7.74 -8.40 18.86
N ASN A 114 -6.88 -9.32 18.40
CA ASN A 114 -5.49 -9.02 18.10
C ASN A 114 -5.31 -8.56 16.64
N VAL A 115 -4.94 -7.29 16.46
CA VAL A 115 -4.71 -6.67 15.13
C VAL A 115 -3.72 -7.46 14.27
N LEU A 116 -2.62 -7.94 14.85
CA LEU A 116 -1.60 -8.66 14.07
C LEU A 116 -2.14 -9.99 13.56
N LEU A 117 -2.87 -10.73 14.39
CA LEU A 117 -3.54 -11.97 13.98
C LEU A 117 -4.58 -11.68 12.91
N MET A 118 -5.40 -10.65 13.08
CA MET A 118 -6.38 -10.21 12.09
C MET A 118 -5.74 -9.97 10.72
N LEU A 119 -4.61 -9.24 10.66
CA LEU A 119 -3.88 -8.99 9.43
C LEU A 119 -3.30 -10.28 8.83
N ILE A 120 -2.75 -11.18 9.66
CA ILE A 120 -2.22 -12.48 9.19
C ILE A 120 -3.34 -13.32 8.57
N PHE A 121 -4.49 -13.45 9.24
CA PHE A 121 -5.63 -14.22 8.69
C PHE A 121 -6.17 -13.58 7.42
N THR A 122 -6.29 -12.25 7.41
CA THR A 122 -6.71 -11.52 6.20
C THR A 122 -5.73 -11.76 5.05
N ALA A 123 -4.42 -11.71 5.30
CA ALA A 123 -3.40 -12.00 4.29
C ALA A 123 -3.52 -13.43 3.73
N LEU A 124 -3.78 -14.42 4.59
CA LEU A 124 -4.00 -15.81 4.17
C LEU A 124 -5.25 -15.95 3.31
N VAL A 125 -6.36 -15.30 3.70
CA VAL A 125 -7.58 -15.28 2.89
C VAL A 125 -7.34 -14.60 1.55
N CYS A 126 -6.62 -13.47 1.52
CA CYS A 126 -6.25 -12.81 0.26
C CYS A 126 -5.38 -13.69 -0.64
N LEU A 127 -4.41 -14.41 -0.08
CA LEU A 127 -3.58 -15.35 -0.82
C LEU A 127 -4.41 -16.48 -1.42
N ILE A 128 -5.30 -17.09 -0.64
CA ILE A 128 -6.15 -18.21 -1.10
C ILE A 128 -7.11 -17.74 -2.19
N LEU A 129 -7.82 -16.65 -1.94
CA LEU A 129 -8.80 -16.12 -2.88
C LEU A 129 -8.14 -15.65 -4.16
N GLY A 130 -6.90 -15.15 -4.11
CA GLY A 130 -6.19 -14.63 -5.27
C GLY A 130 -5.65 -15.69 -6.24
N LEU A 131 -5.65 -16.98 -5.86
CA LEU A 131 -5.07 -18.04 -6.66
C LEU A 131 -5.78 -18.20 -8.01
N GLY A 132 -5.02 -18.08 -9.10
CA GLY A 132 -5.46 -18.47 -10.44
C GLY A 132 -6.33 -17.44 -11.18
N MET A 133 -6.44 -16.22 -10.67
CA MET A 133 -7.17 -15.13 -11.32
C MET A 133 -6.21 -14.09 -11.92
N PRO A 134 -6.57 -13.41 -13.03
CA PRO A 134 -5.83 -12.25 -13.49
C PRO A 134 -5.75 -11.17 -12.41
N THR A 135 -4.59 -10.50 -12.29
CA THR A 135 -4.30 -9.51 -11.25
C THR A 135 -5.40 -8.45 -11.07
N THR A 136 -5.99 -7.97 -12.17
CA THR A 136 -7.08 -6.98 -12.14
C THR A 136 -8.34 -7.54 -11.47
N ALA A 137 -8.78 -8.73 -11.88
CA ALA A 137 -9.97 -9.38 -11.34
C ALA A 137 -9.77 -9.77 -9.86
N ASN A 138 -8.56 -10.23 -9.53
CA ASN A 138 -8.14 -10.53 -8.18
C ASN A 138 -8.23 -9.29 -7.27
N TYR A 139 -7.68 -8.15 -7.70
CA TYR A 139 -7.77 -6.91 -6.94
C TYR A 139 -9.22 -6.46 -6.72
N ILE A 140 -10.09 -6.54 -7.73
CA ILE A 140 -11.53 -6.21 -7.57
C ILE A 140 -12.17 -7.07 -6.49
N LEU A 141 -11.91 -8.39 -6.51
CA LEU A 141 -12.45 -9.29 -5.50
C LEU A 141 -11.89 -9.00 -4.09
N MET A 142 -10.58 -8.77 -3.97
CA MET A 142 -9.94 -8.50 -2.67
C MET A 142 -10.35 -7.16 -2.09
N ALA A 143 -10.40 -6.11 -2.91
CA ALA A 143 -10.76 -4.77 -2.49
C ALA A 143 -12.22 -4.67 -2.04
N THR A 144 -13.10 -5.51 -2.57
CA THR A 144 -14.53 -5.50 -2.22
C THR A 144 -14.83 -6.37 -1.02
N LEU A 145 -14.12 -7.50 -0.85
CA LEU A 145 -14.37 -8.44 0.24
C LEU A 145 -13.51 -8.19 1.47
N MET A 146 -12.20 -8.02 1.32
CA MET A 146 -11.25 -8.02 2.43
C MET A 146 -10.85 -6.62 2.89
N ALA A 147 -10.84 -5.61 2.01
CA ALA A 147 -10.53 -4.25 2.43
C ALA A 147 -11.51 -3.72 3.50
N PRO A 148 -12.84 -3.89 3.37
CA PRO A 148 -13.78 -3.47 4.42
C PRO A 148 -13.53 -4.18 5.76
N VAL A 149 -13.19 -5.47 5.73
CA VAL A 149 -12.86 -6.27 6.93
C VAL A 149 -11.67 -5.67 7.68
N VAL A 150 -10.59 -5.33 6.97
CA VAL A 150 -9.39 -4.73 7.58
C VAL A 150 -9.68 -3.33 8.14
N VAL A 151 -10.45 -2.50 7.42
CA VAL A 151 -10.84 -1.17 7.90
C VAL A 151 -11.66 -1.28 9.18
N GLU A 152 -12.66 -2.14 9.16
CA GLU A 152 -13.63 -2.33 10.23
C GLU A 152 -12.97 -2.89 11.50
N LEU A 153 -12.25 -4.01 11.39
CA LEU A 153 -11.58 -4.62 12.54
C LEU A 153 -10.39 -3.78 13.04
N GLY A 154 -9.71 -3.07 12.14
CA GLY A 154 -8.68 -2.10 12.51
C GLY A 154 -9.27 -0.99 13.37
N ALA A 155 -10.37 -0.39 12.93
CA ALA A 155 -11.07 0.67 13.65
C ALA A 155 -11.56 0.19 15.03
N GLN A 156 -12.18 -1.00 15.11
CA GLN A 156 -12.62 -1.61 16.37
C GLN A 156 -11.45 -1.86 17.35
N SER A 157 -10.29 -2.26 16.82
CA SER A 157 -9.07 -2.47 17.61
C SER A 157 -8.34 -1.17 17.98
N GLY A 158 -8.91 -0.01 17.66
CA GLY A 158 -8.34 1.30 17.96
C GLY A 158 -7.24 1.79 17.01
N LEU A 159 -7.01 1.09 15.89
CA LEU A 159 -6.02 1.42 14.87
C LEU A 159 -6.69 2.00 13.62
N VAL A 160 -6.46 3.29 13.35
CA VAL A 160 -6.94 3.89 12.11
C VAL A 160 -5.95 3.65 10.97
N ILE A 161 -6.32 2.75 10.06
CA ILE A 161 -5.51 2.41 8.90
C ILE A 161 -5.91 3.32 7.73
N PRO A 162 -4.97 4.03 7.07
CA PRO A 162 -5.28 4.77 5.86
C PRO A 162 -5.85 3.83 4.78
N LEU A 163 -6.92 4.25 4.10
CA LEU A 163 -7.57 3.42 3.08
C LEU A 163 -6.60 2.92 2.00
N ILE A 164 -5.68 3.78 1.55
CA ILE A 164 -4.66 3.39 0.57
C ILE A 164 -3.73 2.28 1.10
N ALA A 165 -3.41 2.28 2.40
CA ALA A 165 -2.62 1.21 3.01
C ALA A 165 -3.40 -0.11 3.02
N VAL A 166 -4.71 -0.07 3.29
CA VAL A 166 -5.57 -1.26 3.21
C VAL A 166 -5.65 -1.80 1.78
N HIS A 167 -5.86 -0.92 0.79
CA HIS A 167 -5.89 -1.33 -0.61
C HIS A 167 -4.54 -1.89 -1.08
N MET A 168 -3.42 -1.28 -0.69
CA MET A 168 -2.08 -1.83 -0.93
C MET A 168 -1.88 -3.16 -0.22
N PHE A 169 -2.38 -3.31 1.01
CA PHE A 169 -2.28 -4.56 1.76
C PHE A 169 -2.92 -5.72 0.99
N VAL A 170 -4.20 -5.57 0.63
CA VAL A 170 -4.93 -6.63 -0.07
C VAL A 170 -4.43 -6.84 -1.50
N PHE A 171 -3.98 -5.77 -2.18
CA PHE A 171 -3.39 -5.84 -3.52
C PHE A 171 -2.09 -6.65 -3.52
N TYR A 172 -1.18 -6.38 -2.59
CA TYR A 172 0.11 -7.06 -2.51
C TYR A 172 -0.05 -8.57 -2.23
N TYR A 173 -0.98 -8.95 -1.34
CA TYR A 173 -1.27 -10.39 -1.13
C TYR A 173 -1.99 -11.01 -2.32
N GLY A 174 -2.83 -10.25 -3.02
CA GLY A 174 -3.41 -10.69 -4.28
C GLY A 174 -2.33 -11.06 -5.30
N ILE A 175 -1.37 -10.19 -5.58
CA ILE A 175 -0.28 -10.48 -6.54
C ILE A 175 0.72 -11.52 -6.03
N MET A 176 0.90 -11.63 -4.71
CA MET A 176 1.78 -12.66 -4.13
C MET A 176 1.22 -14.07 -4.37
N ALA A 177 -0.11 -14.21 -4.51
CA ALA A 177 -0.73 -15.48 -4.87
C ALA A 177 -0.24 -16.03 -6.22
N ASP A 178 0.12 -15.14 -7.17
CA ASP A 178 0.58 -15.52 -8.52
C ASP A 178 1.95 -16.20 -8.55
N ILE A 179 2.73 -16.12 -7.46
CA ILE A 179 4.02 -16.82 -7.31
C ILE A 179 3.98 -17.89 -6.22
N THR A 180 2.89 -17.99 -5.46
CA THR A 180 2.79 -18.93 -4.33
C THR A 180 2.29 -20.29 -4.82
N PRO A 181 3.02 -21.39 -4.56
CA PRO A 181 2.53 -22.74 -4.83
C PRO A 181 1.20 -22.99 -4.07
N PRO A 182 0.24 -23.76 -4.63
CA PRO A 182 0.39 -24.66 -5.77
C PRO A 182 0.05 -24.06 -7.16
N VAL A 183 -0.45 -22.82 -7.24
CA VAL A 183 -0.97 -22.27 -8.52
C VAL A 183 0.07 -21.44 -9.29
N GLY A 184 0.83 -20.59 -8.60
CA GLY A 184 2.09 -19.97 -9.06
C GLY A 184 2.25 -19.68 -10.57
N LEU A 185 1.28 -19.09 -11.27
CA LEU A 185 1.25 -18.98 -12.75
C LEU A 185 2.58 -18.48 -13.34
N ALA A 186 3.18 -17.46 -12.74
CA ALA A 186 4.47 -16.91 -13.18
C ALA A 186 5.62 -17.91 -12.99
N THR A 187 5.58 -18.70 -11.92
CA THR A 187 6.58 -19.71 -11.59
C THR A 187 6.47 -20.94 -12.49
N PHE A 188 5.25 -21.32 -12.91
CA PHE A 188 5.04 -22.34 -13.95
C PHE A 188 5.58 -21.91 -15.31
N ALA A 189 5.35 -20.65 -15.71
CA ALA A 189 5.91 -20.11 -16.94
C ALA A 189 7.45 -20.07 -16.89
N ALA A 190 8.02 -19.61 -15.77
CA ALA A 190 9.48 -19.59 -15.58
C ALA A 190 10.10 -21.01 -15.58
N ALA A 191 9.42 -21.98 -14.96
CA ALA A 191 9.82 -23.38 -14.97
C ALA A 191 9.74 -23.99 -16.37
N ALA A 192 8.72 -23.66 -17.16
CA ALA A 192 8.61 -24.12 -18.55
C ALA A 192 9.74 -23.57 -19.45
N ILE A 193 10.23 -22.35 -19.18
CA ILE A 193 11.37 -21.76 -19.89
C ILE A 193 12.70 -22.39 -19.45
N SER A 194 12.87 -22.67 -18.16
CA SER A 194 14.12 -23.16 -17.57
C SER A 194 14.27 -24.68 -17.57
N GLY A 195 13.17 -25.43 -17.74
CA GLY A 195 13.14 -26.89 -17.65
C GLY A 195 13.19 -27.44 -16.22
N GLU A 196 13.01 -26.59 -15.20
CA GLU A 196 13.04 -26.96 -13.78
C GLU A 196 11.65 -27.36 -13.24
N ASP A 197 11.62 -27.88 -12.01
CA ASP A 197 10.36 -28.18 -11.32
C ASP A 197 9.59 -26.89 -10.97
N PRO A 198 8.31 -26.75 -11.36
CA PRO A 198 7.51 -25.56 -11.08
C PRO A 198 7.32 -25.25 -9.60
N ILE A 199 7.15 -26.28 -8.76
CA ILE A 199 6.93 -26.10 -7.33
C ILE A 199 8.21 -25.64 -6.65
N LYS A 200 9.36 -26.24 -6.99
CA LYS A 200 10.67 -25.77 -6.47
C LYS A 200 10.97 -24.34 -6.92
N THR A 201 10.69 -24.02 -8.18
CA THR A 201 10.82 -22.66 -8.72
C THR A 201 9.94 -21.68 -7.96
N GLY A 202 8.70 -22.07 -7.64
CA GLY A 202 7.78 -21.25 -6.87
C GLY A 202 8.20 -21.05 -5.42
N ILE A 203 8.64 -22.11 -4.72
CA ILE A 203 9.19 -22.00 -3.36
C ILE A 203 10.37 -21.02 -3.34
N GLN A 204 11.29 -21.16 -4.31
CA GLN A 204 12.44 -20.25 -4.41
C GLN A 204 12.00 -18.81 -4.70
N GLY A 205 11.01 -18.63 -5.57
CA GLY A 205 10.40 -17.32 -5.86
C GLY A 205 9.78 -16.68 -4.63
N VAL A 206 9.02 -17.42 -3.84
CA VAL A 206 8.42 -16.96 -2.57
C VAL A 206 9.50 -16.54 -1.57
N ILE A 207 10.60 -17.30 -1.45
CA ILE A 207 11.73 -16.94 -0.57
C ILE A 207 12.34 -15.60 -1.01
N TYR A 208 12.56 -15.39 -2.30
CA TYR A 208 13.08 -14.12 -2.83
C TYR A 208 12.08 -12.96 -2.66
N ALA A 209 10.79 -13.25 -2.76
CA ALA A 209 9.71 -12.29 -2.57
C ALA A 209 9.27 -12.14 -1.10
N ALA A 210 9.89 -12.84 -0.13
CA ALA A 210 9.50 -12.74 1.27
C ALA A 210 9.51 -11.29 1.81
N ARG A 211 10.39 -10.43 1.26
CA ARG A 211 10.44 -9.00 1.60
C ARG A 211 9.17 -8.24 1.20
N THR A 212 8.59 -8.59 0.05
CA THR A 212 7.35 -7.97 -0.42
C THR A 212 6.13 -8.48 0.33
N ALA A 213 6.23 -9.64 1.00
CA ALA A 213 5.17 -10.14 1.89
C ALA A 213 5.12 -9.40 3.24
N ILE A 214 6.21 -8.76 3.70
CA ILE A 214 6.23 -8.01 4.97
C ILE A 214 5.77 -6.57 4.77
N LEU A 215 6.07 -5.99 3.61
CA LEU A 215 5.81 -4.58 3.31
C LEU A 215 4.34 -4.16 3.50
N PRO A 216 3.33 -4.97 3.14
CA PRO A 216 1.91 -4.73 3.47
C PRO A 216 1.64 -4.43 4.94
N PHE A 217 2.20 -5.24 5.85
CA PHE A 217 2.05 -5.00 7.29
C PHE A 217 2.69 -3.66 7.69
N MET A 218 3.83 -3.33 7.07
CA MET A 218 4.52 -2.08 7.38
C MET A 218 3.71 -0.87 6.90
N PHE A 219 3.01 -0.93 5.77
CA PHE A 219 2.09 0.13 5.35
C PHE A 219 0.96 0.39 6.35
N VAL A 220 0.50 -0.66 7.04
CA VAL A 220 -0.56 -0.55 8.06
C VAL A 220 -0.04 0.14 9.33
N PHE A 221 1.17 -0.22 9.77
CA PHE A 221 1.73 0.30 11.03
C PHE A 221 2.55 1.58 10.88
N ASN A 222 3.12 1.83 9.70
CA ASN A 222 3.92 2.99 9.35
C ASN A 222 3.48 3.57 7.99
N PRO A 223 2.41 4.39 7.98
CA PRO A 223 1.93 5.06 6.78
C PRO A 223 2.93 6.02 6.11
N MET A 224 4.00 6.44 6.79
CA MET A 224 5.02 7.30 6.20
C MET A 224 5.71 6.63 5.00
N LEU A 225 5.74 5.29 4.96
CA LEU A 225 6.20 4.53 3.80
C LEU A 225 5.37 4.78 2.53
N LEU A 226 4.13 5.24 2.68
CA LEU A 226 3.24 5.67 1.61
C LEU A 226 3.26 7.18 1.39
N LEU A 227 4.24 7.88 1.98
CA LEU A 227 4.38 9.34 1.99
C LEU A 227 3.19 10.06 2.63
N ILE A 228 2.49 9.38 3.54
CA ILE A 228 1.41 9.99 4.33
C ILE A 228 2.02 10.63 5.56
N ASP A 229 1.58 11.85 5.88
CA ASP A 229 2.06 12.65 7.02
C ASP A 229 3.57 13.01 6.95
N VAL A 230 4.12 13.12 5.73
CA VAL A 230 5.50 13.59 5.46
C VAL A 230 5.46 15.04 5.01
N ASN A 231 5.91 15.97 5.85
CA ASN A 231 5.74 17.40 5.63
C ASN A 231 7.01 18.08 5.09
N TYR A 232 8.18 17.56 5.44
CA TYR A 232 9.45 18.20 5.11
C TYR A 232 10.35 17.30 4.25
N GLY A 233 11.15 17.92 3.37
CA GLY A 233 12.06 17.20 2.48
C GLY A 233 13.13 16.36 3.21
N TRP A 234 13.51 16.75 4.42
CA TRP A 234 14.44 15.96 5.24
C TRP A 234 13.77 14.70 5.83
N GLU A 235 12.49 14.77 6.20
CA GLU A 235 11.70 13.61 6.64
C GLU A 235 11.58 12.62 5.48
N LEU A 236 11.27 13.11 4.28
CA LEU A 236 11.25 12.29 3.07
C LEU A 236 12.59 11.57 2.85
N ALA A 237 13.71 12.28 2.97
CA ALA A 237 15.02 11.68 2.83
C ALA A 237 15.27 10.58 3.87
N LEU A 238 14.87 10.78 5.12
CA LEU A 238 14.99 9.77 6.18
C LEU A 238 14.08 8.57 5.93
N VAL A 239 12.83 8.78 5.54
CA VAL A 239 11.89 7.69 5.22
C VAL A 239 12.43 6.84 4.05
N VAL A 240 12.86 7.49 2.96
CA VAL A 240 13.39 6.79 1.77
C VAL A 240 14.66 6.02 2.11
N THR A 241 15.61 6.66 2.80
CA THR A 241 16.87 6.00 3.18
C THR A 241 16.64 4.87 4.19
N GLY A 242 15.80 5.10 5.20
CA GLY A 242 15.39 4.11 6.19
C GLY A 242 14.72 2.90 5.56
N ALA A 243 13.72 3.11 4.70
CA ALA A 243 13.02 2.03 3.99
C ALA A 243 13.95 1.25 3.05
N THR A 244 14.87 1.94 2.36
CA THR A 244 15.88 1.30 1.50
C THR A 244 16.82 0.43 2.33
N LEU A 245 17.35 0.96 3.44
CA LEU A 245 18.22 0.21 4.35
C LEU A 245 17.49 -0.97 5.00
N ALA A 246 16.23 -0.79 5.42
CA ALA A 246 15.40 -1.87 5.95
C ALA A 246 15.22 -3.00 4.92
N SER A 247 14.92 -2.66 3.66
CA SER A 247 14.78 -3.64 2.58
C SER A 247 16.10 -4.37 2.27
N LEU A 248 17.23 -3.65 2.26
CA LEU A 248 18.55 -4.25 2.04
C LEU A 248 18.99 -5.16 3.20
N THR A 249 18.73 -4.75 4.44
CA THR A 249 19.07 -5.54 5.64
C THR A 249 18.19 -6.77 5.76
N PHE A 250 16.92 -6.67 5.39
CA PHE A 250 16.04 -7.84 5.28
C PHE A 250 16.53 -8.82 4.20
N ALA A 251 16.91 -8.31 3.03
CA ALA A 251 17.47 -9.13 1.96
C ALA A 251 18.78 -9.82 2.39
N ALA A 252 19.64 -9.11 3.14
CA ALA A 252 20.85 -9.68 3.71
C ALA A 252 20.56 -10.76 4.77
N ALA A 253 19.49 -10.59 5.56
CA ALA A 253 19.04 -11.59 6.53
C ALA A 253 18.52 -12.85 5.85
N THR A 254 17.64 -12.73 4.84
CA THR A 254 17.05 -13.88 4.14
C THR A 254 18.09 -14.64 3.31
N MET A 255 19.02 -13.95 2.65
CA MET A 255 20.12 -14.58 1.91
C MET A 255 21.27 -15.04 2.82
N ARG A 256 21.21 -14.73 4.12
CA ARG A 256 22.28 -14.98 5.11
C ARG A 256 23.65 -14.44 4.65
N TRP A 257 23.63 -13.32 3.93
CA TRP A 257 24.84 -12.70 3.40
C TRP A 257 24.73 -11.18 3.50
N PHE A 258 25.65 -10.58 4.25
CA PHE A 258 25.77 -9.12 4.33
C PHE A 258 27.11 -8.67 3.76
N ARG A 259 28.18 -8.68 4.57
CA ARG A 259 29.57 -8.61 4.09
C ARG A 259 30.15 -10.02 3.88
N THR A 260 29.72 -10.94 4.73
CA THR A 260 30.13 -12.35 4.78
C THR A 260 28.92 -13.23 5.08
N ARG A 261 29.10 -14.55 5.09
CA ARG A 261 28.06 -15.48 5.55
C ARG A 261 27.65 -15.16 6.99
N CYS A 262 26.38 -14.83 7.18
CA CYS A 262 25.83 -14.47 8.49
C CYS A 262 25.60 -15.71 9.36
N THR A 263 26.03 -15.62 10.61
CA THR A 263 25.59 -16.54 11.68
C THR A 263 24.11 -16.32 12.01
N LEU A 264 23.44 -17.28 12.65
CA LEU A 264 22.02 -17.14 13.01
C LEU A 264 21.78 -15.94 13.94
N LEU A 265 22.74 -15.61 14.83
CA LEU A 265 22.67 -14.41 15.66
C LEU A 265 22.73 -13.13 14.81
N GLU A 266 23.65 -13.07 13.84
CA GLU A 266 23.76 -11.93 12.92
C GLU A 266 22.50 -11.77 12.06
N VAL A 267 21.85 -12.88 11.66
CA VAL A 267 20.53 -12.84 11.01
C VAL A 267 19.48 -12.25 11.96
N GLY A 268 19.44 -12.68 13.23
CA GLY A 268 18.54 -12.13 14.24
C GLY A 268 18.74 -10.63 14.45
N VAL A 269 19.99 -10.16 14.50
CA VAL A 269 20.31 -8.73 14.60
C VAL A 269 19.88 -7.98 13.34
N LEU A 270 20.10 -8.52 12.13
CA LEU A 270 19.64 -7.90 10.89
C LEU A 270 18.12 -7.79 10.81
N LEU A 271 17.39 -8.80 11.28
CA LEU A 271 15.93 -8.76 11.37
C LEU A 271 15.46 -7.74 12.41
N LEU A 272 16.14 -7.64 13.55
CA LEU A 272 15.86 -6.61 14.56
C LEU A 272 16.07 -5.20 13.98
N VAL A 273 17.18 -4.97 13.28
CA VAL A 273 17.45 -3.69 12.59
C VAL A 273 16.39 -3.42 11.54
N THR A 274 16.01 -4.42 10.75
CA THR A 274 14.94 -4.28 9.74
C THR A 274 13.65 -3.80 10.43
N PHE A 275 13.28 -4.43 11.54
CA PHE A 275 12.08 -4.09 12.31
C PHE A 275 12.17 -2.68 12.90
N MET A 276 13.32 -2.29 13.45
CA MET A 276 13.57 -0.93 13.95
C MET A 276 13.42 0.14 12.86
N LEU A 277 13.90 -0.13 11.65
CA LEU A 277 13.84 0.83 10.54
C LEU A 277 12.46 0.88 9.89
N PHE A 278 11.74 -0.25 9.75
CA PHE A 278 10.39 -0.23 9.18
C PHE A 278 9.31 0.22 10.18
N ARG A 279 9.48 -0.08 11.47
CA ARG A 279 8.50 0.23 12.51
C ARG A 279 9.13 0.96 13.71
N PRO A 280 9.70 2.16 13.49
CA PRO A 280 10.27 2.95 14.58
C PRO A 280 9.22 3.33 15.63
N ASP A 281 7.98 3.56 15.18
CA ASP A 281 6.79 3.80 16.00
C ASP A 281 6.66 2.88 17.20
N TRP A 282 6.86 1.58 17.00
CA TRP A 282 6.64 0.60 18.05
C TRP A 282 7.58 0.82 19.23
N PHE A 283 8.82 1.23 18.99
CA PHE A 283 9.75 1.55 20.06
C PHE A 283 9.39 2.87 20.74
N MET A 284 8.96 3.86 19.96
CA MET A 284 8.56 5.16 20.53
C MET A 284 7.29 5.11 21.35
N ASP A 285 6.34 4.25 20.99
CA ASP A 285 5.10 4.08 21.75
C ASP A 285 5.33 3.58 23.18
N HIS A 286 6.46 2.91 23.45
CA HIS A 286 6.85 2.52 24.81
C HIS A 286 7.35 3.70 25.66
N PHE A 287 7.84 4.77 25.02
CA PHE A 287 8.34 5.96 25.71
C PHE A 287 7.26 7.03 25.84
N ALA A 288 6.45 7.25 24.80
CA ALA A 288 5.38 8.22 24.79
C ALA A 288 4.21 7.74 23.91
N ALA A 289 2.99 7.82 24.45
CA ALA A 289 1.79 7.45 23.72
C ALA A 289 1.60 8.32 22.46
N ARG A 290 1.20 7.68 21.35
CA ARG A 290 1.03 8.33 20.04
C ARG A 290 -0.05 9.41 20.02
N HIS A 291 -1.14 9.19 20.76
CA HIS A 291 -2.26 10.12 20.82
C HIS A 291 -2.62 10.45 22.26
N GLU A 292 -3.02 11.70 22.49
CA GLU A 292 -3.65 12.18 23.72
C GLU A 292 -5.17 12.28 23.50
N SER A 293 -5.95 11.77 24.45
CA SER A 293 -7.41 11.89 24.44
C SER A 293 -7.84 13.27 24.94
N ARG A 294 -8.67 13.96 24.15
CA ARG A 294 -9.26 15.27 24.45
C ARG A 294 -10.79 15.14 24.55
N PRO A 295 -11.44 15.95 25.41
CA PRO A 295 -12.89 15.89 25.59
C PRO A 295 -13.64 16.35 24.32
N VAL A 296 -14.84 15.81 24.10
CA VAL A 296 -15.66 16.05 22.91
C VAL A 296 -16.10 17.50 22.77
N SER A 297 -16.19 18.23 23.88
CA SER A 297 -16.49 19.66 23.90
C SER A 297 -15.51 20.48 23.06
N GLU A 298 -14.27 20.02 22.91
CA GLU A 298 -13.25 20.69 22.12
C GLU A 298 -13.30 20.32 20.63
N LEU A 299 -14.04 19.29 20.23
CA LEU A 299 -14.04 18.73 18.87
C LEU A 299 -14.18 19.79 17.77
N GLN A 300 -15.08 20.76 17.92
CA GLN A 300 -15.28 21.82 16.91
C GLN A 300 -14.10 22.80 16.85
N ALA A 301 -13.51 23.13 18.00
CA ALA A 301 -12.31 23.98 18.07
C ALA A 301 -11.09 23.26 17.49
N ILE A 302 -10.98 21.95 17.74
CA ILE A 302 -9.94 21.08 17.18
C ILE A 302 -10.09 20.99 15.66
N ALA A 303 -11.32 20.76 15.18
CA ALA A 303 -11.61 20.73 13.75
C ALA A 303 -11.28 22.07 13.06
N ALA A 304 -11.44 23.20 13.75
CA ALA A 304 -11.08 24.51 13.22
C ALA A 304 -9.55 24.74 13.18
N THR A 305 -8.81 24.20 14.14
CA THR A 305 -7.36 24.47 14.32
C THR A 305 -6.44 23.45 13.65
N LEU A 306 -6.95 22.29 13.25
CA LEU A 306 -6.18 21.29 12.51
C LEU A 306 -5.63 21.89 11.20
N PRO A 307 -4.39 21.56 10.79
CA PRO A 307 -3.86 21.99 9.51
C PRO A 307 -4.74 21.52 8.34
N ASP A 308 -4.57 22.13 7.18
CA ASP A 308 -5.24 21.73 5.95
C ASP A 308 -4.93 20.27 5.60
N ASN A 309 -5.95 19.50 5.20
CA ASN A 309 -5.88 18.04 5.05
C ASN A 309 -5.51 17.26 6.34
N GLY A 310 -5.52 17.92 7.49
CA GLY A 310 -5.32 17.30 8.79
C GLY A 310 -6.37 16.23 9.09
N ARG A 311 -5.95 15.16 9.76
CA ARG A 311 -6.80 14.02 10.09
C ARG A 311 -7.42 14.19 11.47
N LEU A 312 -8.74 14.38 11.52
CA LEU A 312 -9.50 14.33 12.76
C LEU A 312 -9.77 12.87 13.13
N THR A 313 -9.22 12.42 14.25
CA THR A 313 -9.41 11.06 14.77
C THR A 313 -10.31 11.09 15.99
N VAL A 314 -11.35 10.26 16.01
CA VAL A 314 -12.31 10.17 17.11
C VAL A 314 -12.58 8.72 17.50
N VAL A 315 -12.99 8.53 18.74
CA VAL A 315 -13.55 7.27 19.23
C VAL A 315 -15.06 7.38 19.21
N LEU A 316 -15.70 6.51 18.44
CA LEU A 316 -17.14 6.37 18.35
C LEU A 316 -17.60 5.17 19.18
N ARG A 317 -18.75 5.29 19.83
CA ARG A 317 -19.46 4.19 20.47
C ARG A 317 -20.87 4.13 19.92
N GLY A 318 -21.33 2.93 19.61
CA GLY A 318 -22.67 2.71 19.09
C GLY A 318 -23.03 1.24 19.12
N ILE A 319 -24.24 0.96 18.63
CA ILE A 319 -24.78 -0.39 18.54
C ILE A 319 -24.75 -0.79 17.07
N ASN A 320 -24.19 -1.96 16.77
CA ASN A 320 -24.16 -2.50 15.42
C ASN A 320 -25.55 -3.06 14.99
N LEU A 321 -25.66 -3.53 13.76
CA LEU A 321 -26.90 -4.13 13.24
C LEU A 321 -27.34 -5.41 13.99
N GLU A 322 -26.43 -6.06 14.71
CA GLU A 322 -26.68 -7.29 15.46
C GLU A 322 -27.09 -7.01 16.93
N GLY A 323 -27.02 -5.76 17.38
CA GLY A 323 -27.40 -5.35 18.73
C GLY A 323 -26.23 -5.29 19.72
N ASP A 324 -25.00 -5.49 19.27
CA ASP A 324 -23.81 -5.44 20.11
C ASP A 324 -23.27 -4.01 20.23
N GLU A 325 -22.88 -3.63 21.45
CA GLU A 325 -22.17 -2.38 21.71
C GLU A 325 -20.72 -2.48 21.21
N LEU A 326 -20.38 -1.65 20.24
CA LEU A 326 -19.05 -1.58 19.66
C LEU A 326 -18.43 -0.20 19.87
N THR A 327 -17.11 -0.21 20.07
CA THR A 327 -16.30 1.01 20.08
C THR A 327 -15.36 0.97 18.88
N LYS A 328 -15.34 2.04 18.08
CA LYS A 328 -14.49 2.16 16.88
C LYS A 328 -13.69 3.45 16.94
N THR A 329 -12.41 3.39 16.61
CA THR A 329 -11.62 4.58 16.32
C THR A 329 -11.64 4.83 14.82
N VAL A 330 -12.14 5.98 14.39
CA VAL A 330 -12.21 6.38 12.98
C VAL A 330 -11.49 7.72 12.79
N ALA A 331 -10.96 7.96 11.59
CA ALA A 331 -10.42 9.27 11.25
C ALA A 331 -10.93 9.76 9.91
N VAL A 332 -11.05 11.08 9.76
CA VAL A 332 -11.41 11.73 8.51
C VAL A 332 -10.44 12.86 8.20
N ALA A 333 -10.02 12.97 6.95
CA ALA A 333 -9.24 14.11 6.49
C ALA A 333 -10.18 15.30 6.25
N LEU A 334 -9.91 16.42 6.94
CA LEU A 334 -10.68 17.65 6.82
C LEU A 334 -10.18 18.46 5.61
N SER A 335 -11.10 18.99 4.81
CA SER A 335 -10.78 19.87 3.69
C SER A 335 -10.07 21.16 4.13
N GLU A 336 -9.39 21.78 3.16
CA GLU A 336 -8.88 23.14 3.25
C GLU A 336 -9.99 24.12 3.60
N LEU A 337 -9.70 25.04 4.52
CA LEU A 337 -10.60 26.14 4.85
C LEU A 337 -10.61 27.16 3.71
N SER A 338 -11.65 27.12 2.87
CA SER A 338 -11.93 28.19 1.91
C SER A 338 -12.60 29.38 2.62
N GLY A 339 -11.84 30.09 3.47
CA GLY A 339 -12.28 31.29 4.22
C GLY A 339 -11.61 31.48 5.59
N ASP A 340 -11.95 32.57 6.30
CA ASP A 340 -11.34 32.95 7.59
C ASP A 340 -11.31 31.80 8.61
N ALA A 341 -10.11 31.28 8.88
CA ALA A 341 -9.83 30.23 9.87
C ALA A 341 -10.22 30.59 11.32
N GLY A 342 -10.59 31.86 11.58
CA GLY A 342 -11.03 32.37 12.88
C GLY A 342 -12.55 32.43 13.08
N ALA A 343 -13.36 32.05 12.10
CA ALA A 343 -14.82 32.07 12.25
C ALA A 343 -15.29 30.97 13.24
N PRO A 344 -16.22 31.27 14.18
CA PRO A 344 -16.70 30.28 15.16
C PRO A 344 -17.36 29.05 14.52
N ASP A 345 -17.84 29.16 13.27
CA ASP A 345 -18.41 28.06 12.50
C ASP A 345 -17.41 27.31 11.59
N ALA A 346 -16.13 27.70 11.57
CA ALA A 346 -15.11 27.12 10.70
C ALA A 346 -15.00 25.60 10.88
N GLY A 347 -14.98 25.12 12.12
CA GLY A 347 -14.95 23.69 12.44
C GLY A 347 -16.18 22.94 11.94
N ARG A 348 -17.38 23.52 12.11
CA ARG A 348 -18.64 22.94 11.59
C ARG A 348 -18.66 22.86 10.07
N LYS A 349 -18.18 23.89 9.36
CA LYS A 349 -18.11 23.89 7.89
C LYS A 349 -17.18 22.81 7.36
N ARG A 350 -15.99 22.66 7.94
CA ARG A 350 -15.04 21.60 7.55
C ARG A 350 -15.60 20.19 7.78
N LEU A 351 -16.30 20.00 8.91
CA LEU A 351 -16.97 18.73 9.20
C LEU A 351 -18.08 18.44 8.18
N ALA A 352 -18.90 19.44 7.85
CA ALA A 352 -19.96 19.31 6.86
C ALA A 352 -19.41 19.00 5.45
N GLU A 353 -18.30 19.63 5.05
CA GLU A 353 -17.60 19.32 3.79
C GLU A 353 -17.01 17.92 3.75
N ALA A 354 -16.49 17.44 4.89
CA ALA A 354 -16.07 16.05 5.05
C ALA A 354 -17.26 15.05 5.01
N GLY A 355 -18.50 15.56 5.08
CA GLY A 355 -19.75 14.82 5.00
C GLY A 355 -20.39 14.51 6.35
N LEU A 356 -19.97 15.17 7.42
CA LEU A 356 -20.40 14.94 8.80
C LEU A 356 -21.26 16.09 9.32
N THR A 357 -22.44 15.74 9.83
CA THR A 357 -23.29 16.65 10.61
C THR A 357 -23.39 16.12 12.02
N LEU A 358 -22.96 16.93 12.99
CA LEU A 358 -23.01 16.58 14.40
C LEU A 358 -24.28 17.16 15.05
N MET A 359 -24.88 16.38 15.93
CA MET A 359 -26.02 16.77 16.75
C MET A 359 -25.62 16.62 18.21
N SER A 360 -25.86 17.66 19.02
CA SER A 360 -25.66 17.58 20.48
C SER A 360 -26.99 17.20 21.11
N LEU A 361 -27.00 16.13 21.91
CA LEU A 361 -28.15 15.68 22.68
C LEU A 361 -27.78 15.69 24.17
N GLY A 362 -28.02 16.82 24.84
CA GLY A 362 -27.52 17.04 26.20
C GLY A 362 -25.98 17.05 26.23
N ASP A 363 -25.40 16.21 27.09
CA ASP A 363 -23.95 16.04 27.26
C ASP A 363 -23.31 15.12 26.19
N GLN A 364 -24.11 14.45 25.36
CA GLN A 364 -23.63 13.56 24.31
C GLN A 364 -23.60 14.28 22.96
N THR A 365 -22.52 14.05 22.19
CA THR A 365 -22.44 14.49 20.79
C THR A 365 -22.60 13.28 19.89
N GLN A 366 -23.66 13.25 19.10
CA GLN A 366 -23.99 12.16 18.19
C GLN A 366 -23.80 12.59 16.73
N ILE A 367 -23.52 11.63 15.86
CA ILE A 367 -23.48 11.87 14.41
C ILE A 367 -24.92 11.92 13.89
N GLY A 368 -25.44 13.14 13.72
CA GLY A 368 -26.82 13.37 13.27
C GLY A 368 -27.04 13.09 11.78
N GLY A 369 -26.03 13.30 10.93
CA GLY A 369 -26.14 13.05 9.50
C GLY A 369 -24.80 12.73 8.82
N LEU A 370 -24.84 11.80 7.87
CA LEU A 370 -23.69 11.36 7.09
C LEU A 370 -24.01 11.40 5.60
N ARG A 371 -23.24 12.15 4.80
CA ARG A 371 -23.48 12.25 3.36
C ARG A 371 -23.01 11.00 2.62
N PHE A 372 -23.85 10.46 1.75
CA PHE A 372 -23.50 9.29 0.93
C PHE A 372 -22.31 9.58 -0.01
N GLY A 373 -21.40 8.62 -0.13
CA GLY A 373 -20.17 8.68 -0.93
C GLY A 373 -19.08 9.62 -0.38
N SER A 374 -19.29 10.21 0.81
CA SER A 374 -18.36 11.16 1.44
C SER A 374 -17.06 10.49 1.92
N ARG A 375 -16.05 11.32 2.23
CA ARG A 375 -14.78 10.85 2.82
C ARG A 375 -15.03 10.21 4.19
N ALA A 376 -15.92 10.79 4.99
CA ALA A 376 -16.30 10.26 6.28
C ALA A 376 -16.96 8.87 6.15
N GLN A 377 -17.91 8.69 5.24
CA GLN A 377 -18.56 7.38 5.06
C GLN A 377 -17.56 6.31 4.63
N ARG A 378 -16.66 6.61 3.69
CA ARG A 378 -15.61 5.67 3.26
C ARG A 378 -14.62 5.33 4.36
N ALA A 379 -14.45 6.22 5.35
CA ALA A 379 -13.58 6.02 6.50
C ALA A 379 -14.25 5.26 7.67
N GLY A 380 -15.49 4.77 7.48
CA GLY A 380 -16.19 3.95 8.48
C GLY A 380 -16.99 4.73 9.51
N TRP A 381 -17.32 6.00 9.25
CA TRP A 381 -18.23 6.75 10.11
C TRP A 381 -19.67 6.26 9.92
N GLU A 382 -20.43 6.20 11.01
CA GLU A 382 -21.81 5.72 11.02
C GLU A 382 -22.75 6.76 11.64
N GLN A 383 -23.93 6.91 11.07
CA GLN A 383 -24.96 7.81 11.60
C GLN A 383 -25.57 7.21 12.87
N GLY A 384 -25.86 8.06 13.86
CA GLY A 384 -26.44 7.63 15.13
C GLY A 384 -25.43 7.12 16.16
N TRP A 385 -24.14 7.14 15.87
CA TRP A 385 -23.10 6.78 16.83
C TRP A 385 -22.67 8.01 17.66
N ASP A 386 -22.32 7.75 18.91
CA ASP A 386 -21.87 8.75 19.87
C ASP A 386 -20.37 8.97 19.76
N VAL A 387 -19.95 10.23 19.72
CA VAL A 387 -18.55 10.62 19.81
C VAL A 387 -18.17 10.62 21.29
N VAL A 388 -17.23 9.75 21.67
CA VAL A 388 -16.80 9.59 23.07
C VAL A 388 -15.57 10.45 23.37
N GLU A 389 -14.57 10.42 22.49
CA GLU A 389 -13.29 11.11 22.68
C GLU A 389 -12.67 11.54 21.35
N VAL A 390 -11.88 12.61 21.38
CA VAL A 390 -11.09 13.10 20.24
C VAL A 390 -9.63 12.75 20.49
N LYS A 391 -8.98 12.06 19.54
CA LYS A 391 -7.55 11.71 19.65
C LYS A 391 -6.72 12.74 18.90
N MET A 392 -5.81 13.41 19.60
CA MET A 392 -4.81 14.29 19.00
C MET A 392 -3.42 13.66 18.99
N PRO A 393 -2.58 13.92 17.98
CA PRO A 393 -1.16 13.59 18.03
C PRO A 393 -0.52 14.22 19.28
N ASN A 394 0.20 13.42 20.06
CA ASN A 394 0.82 13.90 21.30
C ASN A 394 1.99 14.86 21.00
N PRO A 395 1.94 16.15 21.40
CA PRO A 395 2.98 17.13 21.11
C PRO A 395 4.29 16.89 21.88
N GLN A 396 4.27 16.06 22.92
CA GLN A 396 5.46 15.73 23.72
C GLN A 396 6.25 14.53 23.16
N ARG A 397 5.74 13.86 22.11
CA ARG A 397 6.37 12.68 21.51
C ARG A 397 7.61 13.10 20.71
N TRP A 398 8.75 12.49 21.01
CA TRP A 398 9.97 12.69 20.22
C TRP A 398 9.83 12.11 18.82
N SER A 399 10.64 12.59 17.87
CA SER A 399 10.57 12.12 16.50
C SER A 399 10.91 10.62 16.40
N GLU A 400 10.14 9.91 15.58
CA GLU A 400 10.25 8.46 15.39
C GLU A 400 11.65 8.06 14.87
N PHE A 401 12.31 8.97 14.14
CA PHE A 401 13.64 8.78 13.54
C PHE A 401 14.78 8.57 14.54
N TRP A 402 14.61 8.89 15.83
CA TRP A 402 15.64 8.60 16.83
C TRP A 402 15.95 7.10 16.95
N VAL A 403 15.00 6.22 16.60
CA VAL A 403 15.22 4.76 16.56
C VAL A 403 16.22 4.36 15.45
N TYR A 404 16.44 5.21 14.44
CA TYR A 404 17.39 4.91 13.37
C TYR A 404 18.83 4.95 13.87
N VAL A 405 19.14 5.79 14.88
CA VAL A 405 20.49 5.89 15.45
C VAL A 405 20.96 4.56 16.05
N PRO A 406 20.26 3.92 17.00
CA PRO A 406 20.67 2.62 17.51
C PRO A 406 20.65 1.54 16.43
N ALA A 407 19.72 1.58 15.46
CA ALA A 407 19.69 0.64 14.35
C ALA A 407 20.95 0.72 13.46
N LEU A 408 21.39 1.94 13.13
CA LEU A 408 22.61 2.18 12.35
C LEU A 408 23.87 1.80 13.15
N LEU A 409 23.90 2.04 14.47
CA LEU A 409 25.00 1.61 15.33
C LEU A 409 25.12 0.08 15.37
N LEU A 410 24.01 -0.65 15.45
CA LEU A 410 24.00 -2.12 15.37
C LEU A 410 24.54 -2.61 14.02
N LEU A 411 24.12 -1.99 12.92
CA LEU A 411 24.63 -2.31 11.58
C LEU A 411 26.13 -2.05 11.46
N ALA A 412 26.59 -0.88 11.92
CA ALA A 412 28.00 -0.51 11.88
C ALA A 412 28.84 -1.47 12.74
N GLY A 413 28.39 -1.78 13.96
CA GLY A 413 29.04 -2.74 14.85
C GLY A 413 29.14 -4.12 14.20
N MET A 414 28.08 -4.60 13.56
CA MET A 414 28.09 -5.87 12.84
C MET A 414 29.02 -5.85 11.62
N TRP A 415 29.03 -4.75 10.85
CA TRP A 415 29.93 -4.57 9.71
C TRP A 415 31.41 -4.63 10.11
N VAL A 416 31.77 -3.96 11.22
CA VAL A 416 33.14 -3.98 11.78
C VAL A 416 33.50 -5.38 12.28
N ARG A 417 32.58 -6.05 12.99
CA ARG A 417 32.80 -7.42 13.48
C ARG A 417 33.02 -8.42 12.35
N GLN A 418 32.21 -8.36 11.29
CA GLN A 418 32.37 -9.21 10.11
C GLN A 418 33.69 -8.91 9.38
N GLY A 419 34.07 -7.63 9.28
CA GLY A 419 35.36 -7.24 8.69
C GLY A 419 36.58 -7.80 9.44
N ARG A 420 36.52 -7.86 10.78
CA ARG A 420 37.57 -8.50 11.60
C ARG A 420 37.63 -10.01 11.39
N ARG A 421 36.50 -10.66 11.12
CA ARG A 421 36.41 -12.10 10.83
C ARG A 421 36.99 -12.44 9.46
N ASP A 422 36.75 -11.60 8.46
CA ASP A 422 37.31 -11.76 7.11
C ASP A 422 38.81 -11.51 7.04
N GLY A 423 39.31 -10.52 7.77
CA GLY A 423 40.75 -10.19 7.80
C GLY A 423 41.64 -11.31 8.34
N GLY A 424 41.07 -12.34 8.96
CA GLY A 424 41.77 -13.54 9.43
C GLY A 424 41.66 -14.77 8.52
N ALA A 425 40.84 -14.72 7.45
CA ALA A 425 40.69 -15.85 6.53
C ALA A 425 41.60 -15.63 5.30
N PRO A 426 42.58 -16.51 5.01
CA PRO A 426 43.35 -16.40 3.78
C PRO A 426 42.38 -16.48 2.59
N ALA A 427 42.48 -15.50 1.68
CA ALA A 427 41.64 -15.39 0.50
C ALA A 427 41.64 -16.72 -0.26
N ARG A 428 40.55 -17.49 -0.14
CA ARG A 428 40.32 -18.66 -0.98
C ARG A 428 40.13 -18.13 -2.39
N ARG A 429 41.18 -18.24 -3.20
CA ARG A 429 41.12 -18.04 -4.64
C ARG A 429 39.93 -18.84 -5.15
N LEU A 430 38.99 -18.16 -5.80
CA LEU A 430 37.95 -18.81 -6.58
C LEU A 430 38.66 -19.68 -7.62
N HIS A 431 38.68 -20.99 -7.38
CA HIS A 431 39.03 -21.95 -8.42
C HIS A 431 37.92 -21.88 -9.46
N THR A 432 38.15 -21.11 -10.51
CA THR A 432 37.46 -21.28 -11.78
C THR A 432 37.93 -22.61 -12.37
N THR A 433 37.24 -23.70 -12.08
CA THR A 433 37.30 -24.87 -12.96
C THR A 433 36.57 -24.51 -14.25
N PRO A 434 37.24 -24.47 -15.41
CA PRO A 434 36.56 -24.36 -16.68
C PRO A 434 35.78 -25.67 -16.90
N ALA A 435 34.49 -25.54 -17.18
CA ALA A 435 33.66 -26.60 -17.76
C ALA A 435 33.39 -26.23 -19.21
#